data_AF-B4JWI9-F1
#
_entry.id   AF-B4JWI9-F1
#
_cell.length_a   1.000
_cell.length_b   1.000
_cell.length_c   1.000
_cell.angle_alpha   90.00
_cell.angle_beta   90.00
_cell.angle_gamma   90.00
#
_symmetry.space_group_name_H-M   'P 1'
#
loop_
_entity.id
_entity.type
_entity.pdbx_description
1 polymer ?
#
loop_
_entity_poly.entity_id
_entity_poly.type
_entity_poly.pdbx_seq_one_letter_code
_entity_poly.pdbx_strand_id
1 'polypeptide(L)'
;MYFVLDTNVLIESLHLMRDVANSRLLGTAGSILYVPYMVIKELDILKCKQLTSFAARRAIEYLNGKFDDLDKIEAQSALEDAEQLIDIDSADDSIINCCLQLKQQLTHMMLLTNDNNLRLKARASSIKVSTCHQLSSHKSNWWTLARDRREDRHRHRRLRARIASIYL
;
A
#
# COMPACT_ATOMS: atom_id res chain seq x y z
N MET A 1 -4.64 -1.65 9.36
CA MET A 1 -4.95 -2.41 8.13
C MET A 1 -3.96 -1.97 7.08
N TYR A 2 -3.26 -2.91 6.46
CA TYR A 2 -2.36 -2.63 5.34
C TYR A 2 -3.09 -2.84 4.02
N PHE A 3 -3.00 -1.86 3.13
CA PHE A 3 -3.51 -1.92 1.77
C PHE A 3 -2.33 -2.00 0.81
N VAL A 4 -2.06 -3.21 0.32
CA VAL A 4 -1.01 -3.44 -0.67
C VAL A 4 -1.51 -2.93 -2.01
N LEU A 5 -0.74 -2.06 -2.64
CA LEU A 5 -1.16 -1.35 -3.85
C LEU A 5 -0.69 -2.06 -5.12
N ASP A 6 -1.49 -1.90 -6.16
CA ASP A 6 -1.19 -2.23 -7.55
C ASP A 6 -0.98 -0.93 -8.34
N THR A 7 -0.11 -0.95 -9.34
CA THR A 7 0.14 0.15 -10.27
C THR A 7 -1.15 0.65 -10.90
N ASN A 8 -2.04 -0.24 -11.35
CA ASN A 8 -3.29 0.17 -11.99
C ASN A 8 -4.17 1.00 -11.05
N VAL A 9 -4.22 0.63 -9.76
CA VAL A 9 -4.99 1.38 -8.76
C VAL A 9 -4.41 2.77 -8.52
N LEU A 10 -3.08 2.90 -8.53
CA LEU A 10 -2.41 4.20 -8.42
C LEU A 10 -2.62 5.08 -9.66
N ILE A 11 -2.64 4.50 -10.85
CA ILE A 11 -2.86 5.23 -12.10
C ILE A 11 -4.33 5.67 -12.24
N GLU A 12 -5.28 4.81 -11.87
CA GLU A 12 -6.71 5.04 -12.12
C GLU A 12 -7.42 5.80 -10.99
N SER A 13 -6.94 5.72 -9.74
CA SER A 13 -7.77 6.03 -8.57
C SER A 13 -7.00 6.68 -7.40
N LEU A 14 -6.15 7.67 -7.67
CA LEU A 14 -5.43 8.43 -6.61
C LEU A 14 -6.36 9.05 -5.56
N HIS A 15 -7.55 9.53 -5.95
CA HIS A 15 -8.53 10.04 -4.99
C HIS A 15 -8.95 8.97 -3.98
N LEU A 16 -9.20 7.75 -4.44
CA LEU A 16 -9.56 6.66 -3.55
C LEU A 16 -8.41 6.32 -2.61
N MET A 17 -7.16 6.35 -3.08
CA MET A 17 -6.00 6.11 -2.22
C MET A 17 -5.89 7.15 -1.09
N ARG A 18 -6.23 8.40 -1.38
CA ARG A 18 -6.32 9.46 -0.36
C ARG A 18 -7.42 9.18 0.66
N ASP A 19 -8.60 8.74 0.21
CA ASP A 19 -9.70 8.35 1.09
C ASP A 19 -9.29 7.17 1.99
N VAL A 20 -8.68 6.14 1.40
CA VAL A 20 -8.22 4.93 2.10
C VAL A 20 -7.17 5.26 3.14
N ALA A 21 -6.15 6.05 2.81
CA ALA A 21 -5.14 6.50 3.76
C ALA A 21 -5.78 7.24 4.94
N ASN A 22 -6.79 8.07 4.70
CA ASN A 22 -7.45 8.83 5.76
C ASN A 22 -8.48 8.03 6.56
N SER A 23 -8.94 6.90 6.04
CA SER A 23 -9.93 6.04 6.69
C SER A 23 -9.39 5.30 7.93
N ARG A 24 -10.32 4.81 8.75
CA ARG A 24 -10.06 3.89 9.86
C ARG A 24 -11.12 2.81 9.85
N LEU A 25 -10.72 1.57 9.59
CA LEU A 25 -11.58 0.41 9.75
C LEU A 25 -11.88 0.17 11.23
N LEU A 26 -13.14 -0.18 11.55
CA LEU A 26 -13.55 -0.64 12.87
C LEU A 26 -12.62 -1.77 13.35
N GLY A 27 -12.13 -1.66 14.58
CA GLY A 27 -11.17 -2.62 15.15
C GLY A 27 -9.72 -2.45 14.69
N THR A 28 -9.39 -1.42 13.90
CA THR A 28 -8.01 -1.13 13.49
C THR A 28 -7.54 0.22 14.02
N ALA A 29 -6.23 0.41 14.19
CA ALA A 29 -5.64 1.70 14.56
C ALA A 29 -5.67 2.73 13.40
N GLY A 30 -5.91 2.27 12.17
CA GLY A 30 -5.86 3.07 10.96
C GLY A 30 -5.53 2.23 9.73
N SER A 31 -5.41 2.91 8.60
CA SER A 31 -5.04 2.35 7.30
C SER A 31 -3.62 2.78 6.95
N ILE A 32 -2.80 1.87 6.43
CA ILE A 32 -1.47 2.14 5.86
C ILE A 32 -1.50 1.70 4.41
N LEU A 33 -1.08 2.59 3.50
CA LEU A 33 -0.83 2.23 2.11
C LEU A 33 0.54 1.55 2.04
N TYR A 34 0.62 0.38 1.44
CA TYR A 34 1.88 -0.34 1.28
C TYR A 34 2.18 -0.51 -0.20
N VAL A 35 3.35 -0.05 -0.64
CA VAL A 35 3.76 -0.06 -2.05
C VAL A 35 4.77 -1.19 -2.30
N PRO A 36 4.42 -2.23 -3.08
CA PRO A 36 5.40 -3.21 -3.52
C PRO A 36 6.52 -2.56 -4.33
N TYR A 37 7.73 -3.10 -4.26
CA TYR A 37 8.87 -2.56 -4.98
C TYR A 37 8.67 -2.67 -6.51
N MET A 38 8.00 -3.74 -6.95
CA MET A 38 7.63 -3.92 -8.36
C MET A 38 6.74 -2.79 -8.89
N VAL A 39 5.82 -2.27 -8.08
CA VAL A 39 4.94 -1.15 -8.48
C VAL A 39 5.75 0.13 -8.71
N ILE A 40 6.79 0.37 -7.92
CA ILE A 40 7.71 1.51 -8.13
C ILE A 40 8.44 1.36 -9.47
N LYS A 41 8.97 0.15 -9.75
CA LYS A 41 9.62 -0.18 -11.04
C LYS A 41 8.67 0.04 -12.23
N GLU A 42 7.41 -0.36 -12.12
CA GLU A 42 6.42 -0.16 -13.19
C GLU A 42 6.10 1.32 -13.42
N LEU A 43 5.91 2.10 -12.36
CA LEU A 43 5.67 3.56 -12.47
C LEU A 43 6.83 4.27 -13.18
N ASP A 44 8.07 3.84 -12.94
CA ASP A 44 9.26 4.36 -13.62
C ASP A 44 9.29 4.06 -15.11
N ILE A 45 8.73 2.94 -15.54
CA ILE A 45 8.58 2.62 -16.96
C ILE A 45 7.41 3.43 -17.56
N LEU A 46 6.28 3.50 -16.84
CA LEU A 46 5.07 4.18 -17.31
C LEU A 46 5.24 5.70 -17.44
N LYS A 47 6.11 6.34 -16.65
CA LYS A 47 6.39 7.79 -16.76
C LYS A 47 7.05 8.18 -18.10
N CYS A 48 7.63 7.21 -18.80
CA CYS A 48 8.26 7.40 -20.11
C CYS A 48 7.33 7.08 -21.29
N LYS A 49 6.16 6.46 -21.05
CA LYS A 49 5.19 6.11 -22.10
C LYS A 49 4.23 7.26 -22.36
N GLN A 50 4.04 7.64 -23.62
CA GLN A 50 3.26 8.83 -24.01
C GLN A 50 1.87 8.89 -23.34
N LEU A 51 1.09 7.81 -23.42
CA LEU A 51 -0.29 7.78 -22.92
C LEU A 51 -0.41 7.76 -21.38
N THR A 52 0.51 7.08 -20.69
CA THR A 52 0.44 6.88 -19.23
C THR A 52 1.34 7.83 -18.45
N SER A 53 2.18 8.61 -19.13
CA SER A 53 3.24 9.41 -18.49
C SER A 53 2.70 10.41 -17.47
N PHE A 54 1.59 11.08 -17.77
CA PHE A 54 0.99 12.06 -16.87
C PHE A 54 0.50 11.40 -15.57
N ALA A 55 -0.30 10.33 -15.68
CA ALA A 55 -0.84 9.62 -14.53
C ALA A 55 0.27 8.97 -13.68
N ALA A 56 1.29 8.38 -14.32
CA ALA A 56 2.43 7.81 -13.62
C ALA A 56 3.23 8.87 -12.84
N ARG A 57 3.50 10.05 -13.44
CA ARG A 57 4.16 11.15 -12.72
C ARG A 57 3.32 11.64 -11.54
N ARG A 58 2.01 11.78 -11.71
CA ARG A 58 1.10 12.14 -10.60
C ARG A 58 1.09 11.11 -9.48
N ALA A 59 1.13 9.83 -9.81
CA ALA A 59 1.23 8.76 -8.81
C ALA A 59 2.57 8.83 -8.06
N ILE A 60 3.70 8.96 -8.78
CA ILE A 60 5.04 9.11 -8.17
C ILE A 60 5.09 10.32 -7.23
N GLU A 61 4.59 11.48 -7.67
CA GLU A 61 4.53 12.68 -6.83
C GLU A 61 3.65 12.49 -5.59
N TYR A 62 2.51 11.81 -5.72
CA TYR A 62 1.65 11.49 -4.59
C TYR A 62 2.36 10.60 -3.57
N LEU A 63 3.06 9.55 -4.03
CA LEU A 63 3.81 8.65 -3.16
C LEU A 63 4.95 9.39 -2.44
N ASN A 64 5.75 10.17 -3.17
CA ASN A 64 6.85 10.95 -2.60
C ASN A 64 6.35 11.93 -1.52
N GLY A 65 5.29 12.69 -1.81
CA GLY A 65 4.71 13.60 -0.82
C GLY A 65 4.24 12.88 0.46
N LYS A 66 3.71 11.66 0.33
CA LYS A 66 3.32 10.85 1.50
C LYS A 66 4.52 10.36 2.32
N PHE A 67 5.62 10.01 1.67
CA PHE A 67 6.87 9.64 2.35
C PHE A 67 7.51 10.83 3.06
N ASP A 68 7.55 12.00 2.42
CA ASP A 68 8.10 13.24 3.00
C ASP A 68 7.34 13.68 4.26
N ASP A 69 6.01 13.52 4.24
CA ASP A 69 5.14 13.85 5.38
C ASP A 69 5.23 12.83 6.54
N LEU A 70 6.01 11.73 6.38
CA LEU A 70 6.04 10.57 7.28
C LEU A 70 4.62 10.06 7.61
N ASP A 71 3.74 10.12 6.62
CA ASP A 71 2.32 9.79 6.75
C ASP A 71 2.10 8.27 6.63
N LYS A 72 0.84 7.84 6.60
CA LYS A 72 0.37 6.45 6.53
C LYS A 72 0.73 5.70 5.23
N ILE A 73 2.02 5.65 4.90
CA ILE A 73 2.59 4.94 3.76
C ILE A 73 3.85 4.18 4.18
N GLU A 74 4.01 2.99 3.62
CA GLU A 74 5.22 2.18 3.69
C GLU A 74 5.48 1.59 2.30
N ALA A 75 6.72 1.17 2.02
CA ALA A 75 7.08 0.50 0.77
C ALA A 75 8.02 -0.66 1.05
N GLN A 76 7.95 -1.66 0.18
CA GLN A 76 8.91 -2.74 0.12
C GLN A 76 10.24 -2.21 -0.42
N SER A 77 11.33 -2.57 0.25
CA SER A 77 12.69 -2.31 -0.21
C SER A 77 13.12 -3.26 -1.33
N ALA A 78 14.16 -2.89 -2.07
CA ALA A 78 14.75 -3.76 -3.08
C ALA A 78 15.35 -5.05 -2.49
N LEU A 79 15.83 -5.01 -1.25
CA LEU A 79 16.36 -6.18 -0.56
C LEU A 79 15.25 -7.15 -0.20
N GLU A 80 14.12 -6.65 0.33
CA GLU A 80 12.94 -7.48 0.58
C GLU A 80 12.35 -8.05 -0.72
N ASP A 81 12.31 -7.28 -1.82
CA ASP A 81 11.83 -7.79 -3.13
C ASP A 81 12.70 -8.93 -3.68
N ALA A 82 13.99 -8.95 -3.34
CA ALA A 82 14.91 -10.01 -3.74
C ALA A 82 14.70 -11.32 -2.95
N GLU A 83 14.05 -11.28 -1.78
CA GLU A 83 13.76 -12.46 -0.97
C GLU A 83 12.50 -13.19 -1.46
N GLN A 84 12.65 -14.11 -2.41
CA GLN A 84 11.53 -14.78 -3.04
C GLN A 84 11.02 -15.98 -2.23
N LEU A 85 9.74 -15.97 -1.84
CA LEU A 85 9.03 -17.09 -1.21
C LEU A 85 8.40 -18.05 -2.24
N ILE A 86 8.23 -17.57 -3.47
CA ILE A 86 7.69 -18.29 -4.63
C ILE A 86 8.53 -17.93 -5.86
N ASP A 87 8.46 -18.76 -6.90
CA ASP A 87 9.07 -18.42 -8.19
C ASP A 87 8.37 -17.21 -8.82
N ILE A 88 9.17 -16.31 -9.40
CA ILE A 88 8.71 -15.02 -9.93
C ILE A 88 8.94 -14.95 -11.43
N ASP A 89 7.88 -15.20 -12.20
CA ASP A 89 7.91 -15.15 -13.66
C ASP A 89 7.25 -13.88 -14.23
N SER A 90 6.50 -13.16 -13.41
CA SER A 90 5.77 -11.95 -13.81
C SER A 90 5.72 -10.89 -12.72
N ALA A 91 5.38 -9.65 -13.12
CA ALA A 91 5.18 -8.55 -12.18
C ALA A 91 4.05 -8.85 -11.18
N ASP A 92 2.98 -9.53 -11.63
CA ASP A 92 1.92 -10.04 -10.77
C ASP A 92 2.47 -10.97 -9.69
N ASP A 93 3.37 -11.89 -10.05
CA ASP A 93 3.96 -12.83 -9.09
C ASP A 93 4.85 -12.10 -8.07
N SER A 94 5.52 -11.02 -8.49
CA SER A 94 6.25 -10.14 -7.56
C SER A 94 5.31 -9.48 -6.54
N ILE A 95 4.14 -9.03 -6.97
CA ILE A 95 3.12 -8.46 -6.06
C ILE A 95 2.56 -9.54 -5.11
N ILE A 96 2.33 -10.76 -5.62
CA ILE A 96 1.91 -11.89 -4.79
C ILE A 96 2.98 -12.25 -3.77
N ASN A 97 4.25 -12.30 -4.15
CA ASN A 97 5.37 -12.55 -3.24
C ASN A 97 5.45 -11.50 -2.13
N CYS A 98 5.38 -10.22 -2.50
CA CYS A 98 5.28 -9.11 -1.53
C CYS A 98 4.12 -9.31 -0.54
N CYS A 99 2.95 -9.71 -1.04
CA CYS A 99 1.81 -10.00 -0.17
C CYS A 99 2.05 -11.18 0.77
N LEU A 100 2.73 -12.24 0.31
CA LEU A 100 3.04 -13.40 1.14
C LEU A 100 4.05 -13.06 2.24
N GLN A 101 5.08 -12.27 1.92
CA GLN A 101 6.05 -11.76 2.92
C GLN A 101 5.35 -10.94 4.01
N LEU A 102 4.52 -9.97 3.61
CA LEU A 102 3.77 -9.16 4.58
C LEU A 102 2.83 -10.00 5.44
N LYS A 103 2.19 -11.01 4.86
CA LYS A 103 1.26 -11.89 5.57
C LYS A 103 1.94 -12.71 6.68
N GLN A 104 3.25 -12.96 6.59
CA GLN A 104 4.01 -13.61 7.67
C GLN A 104 4.14 -12.70 8.91
N GLN A 105 4.12 -11.38 8.71
CA GLN A 105 4.31 -10.39 9.77
C GLN A 105 3.00 -9.74 10.23
N LEU A 106 1.99 -9.68 9.35
CA LEU A 106 0.79 -8.87 9.53
C LEU A 106 -0.48 -9.70 9.41
N THR A 107 -1.31 -9.68 10.45
CA THR A 107 -2.62 -10.34 10.45
C THR A 107 -3.68 -9.60 9.61
N HIS A 108 -3.50 -8.28 9.42
CA HIS A 108 -4.50 -7.40 8.80
C HIS A 108 -3.95 -6.69 7.57
N MET A 109 -3.94 -7.41 6.45
CA MET A 109 -3.60 -6.88 5.13
C MET A 109 -4.64 -7.23 4.06
N MET A 110 -4.69 -6.44 3.00
CA MET A 110 -5.50 -6.66 1.80
C MET A 110 -4.80 -6.08 0.57
N LEU A 111 -4.79 -6.85 -0.52
CA LEU A 111 -4.38 -6.36 -1.83
C LEU A 111 -5.51 -5.54 -2.46
N LEU A 112 -5.18 -4.38 -3.00
CA LEU A 112 -6.07 -3.56 -3.81
C LEU A 112 -5.67 -3.67 -5.28
N THR A 113 -6.51 -4.33 -6.07
CA THR A 113 -6.33 -4.44 -7.52
C THR A 113 -7.67 -4.54 -8.24
N ASN A 114 -7.75 -3.92 -9.42
CA ASN A 114 -8.87 -4.06 -10.33
C ASN A 114 -8.64 -5.19 -11.35
N ASP A 115 -7.42 -5.75 -11.43
CA ASP A 115 -7.08 -6.82 -12.36
C ASP A 115 -7.70 -8.15 -11.92
N ASN A 116 -8.36 -8.83 -12.87
CA ASN A 116 -9.05 -10.10 -12.60
C ASN A 116 -8.10 -11.27 -12.37
N ASN A 117 -6.98 -11.32 -13.10
CA ASN A 117 -5.99 -12.38 -13.01
C ASN A 117 -5.19 -12.25 -11.71
N LEU A 118 -4.71 -11.05 -11.38
CA LEU A 118 -4.03 -10.81 -10.12
C LEU A 118 -4.94 -11.08 -8.92
N ARG A 119 -6.23 -10.73 -9.00
CA ARG A 119 -7.23 -11.14 -8.00
C ARG A 119 -7.37 -12.64 -7.85
N LEU A 120 -7.36 -13.38 -8.96
CA LEU A 120 -7.45 -14.84 -8.94
C LEU A 120 -6.21 -15.45 -8.27
N LYS A 121 -5.02 -14.97 -8.66
CA LYS A 121 -3.74 -15.35 -8.03
C LYS A 121 -3.76 -15.09 -6.52
N ALA A 122 -4.17 -13.89 -6.11
CA ALA A 122 -4.27 -13.52 -4.70
C ALA A 122 -5.20 -14.45 -3.91
N ARG A 123 -6.38 -14.76 -4.45
CA ARG A 123 -7.33 -15.69 -3.82
C ARG A 123 -6.77 -17.10 -3.71
N ALA A 124 -6.13 -17.60 -4.76
CA ALA A 124 -5.47 -18.91 -4.75
C ALA A 124 -4.38 -18.99 -3.66
N SER A 125 -3.65 -17.89 -3.43
CA SER A 125 -2.64 -17.75 -2.38
C SER A 125 -3.22 -17.36 -0.99
N SER A 126 -4.55 -17.42 -0.82
CA SER A 126 -5.23 -17.05 0.43
C SER A 126 -4.93 -15.62 0.91
N ILE A 127 -4.73 -14.68 -0.02
CA ILE A 127 -4.57 -13.25 0.25
C ILE A 127 -5.94 -12.58 0.15
N LYS A 128 -6.29 -11.74 1.14
CA LYS A 128 -7.50 -10.92 1.07
C LYS A 128 -7.32 -9.89 -0.04
N VAL A 129 -8.31 -9.74 -0.92
CA VAL A 129 -8.25 -8.82 -2.06
C VAL A 129 -9.56 -8.09 -2.24
N SER A 130 -9.50 -6.81 -2.62
CA SER A 130 -10.66 -5.99 -2.97
C SER A 130 -10.36 -5.13 -4.20
N THR A 131 -11.40 -4.85 -4.98
CA THR A 131 -11.35 -3.84 -6.04
C THR A 131 -11.58 -2.43 -5.49
N CYS A 132 -11.23 -1.41 -6.26
CA CYS A 132 -11.54 -0.02 -5.95
C CYS A 132 -13.05 0.23 -5.85
N HIS A 133 -13.83 -0.40 -6.71
CA HIS A 133 -15.29 -0.33 -6.70
C HIS A 133 -15.88 -0.90 -5.41
N GLN A 134 -15.48 -2.12 -5.02
CA GLN A 134 -15.94 -2.75 -3.78
C GLN A 134 -15.58 -1.90 -2.56
N LEU A 135 -14.34 -1.39 -2.52
CA LEU A 135 -13.88 -0.52 -1.44
C LEU A 135 -14.69 0.77 -1.35
N SER A 136 -15.03 1.37 -2.50
CA SER A 136 -15.85 2.57 -2.59
C SER A 136 -17.32 2.33 -2.22
N SER A 137 -17.87 1.17 -2.57
CA SER A 137 -19.26 0.82 -2.25
C SER A 137 -19.48 0.61 -0.74
N HIS A 138 -18.43 0.24 -0.02
CA HIS A 138 -18.46 0.13 1.44
C HIS A 138 -18.18 1.44 2.16
N LYS A 139 -18.01 2.58 1.45
CA LYS A 139 -17.70 3.90 2.04
C LYS A 139 -18.58 4.22 3.26
N SER A 140 -19.88 3.92 3.23
CA SER A 140 -20.82 4.17 4.34
C SER A 140 -20.45 3.48 5.66
N ASN A 141 -19.65 2.41 5.66
CA ASN A 141 -19.27 1.67 6.86
C ASN A 141 -17.89 2.06 7.44
N TRP A 142 -17.13 2.94 6.75
CA TRP A 142 -15.72 3.23 7.07
C TRP A 142 -15.51 4.64 7.65
N TRP A 143 -16.48 5.53 7.47
CA TRP A 143 -16.45 6.89 8.02
C TRP A 143 -17.16 6.91 9.38
N THR A 144 -16.50 6.50 10.47
CA THR A 144 -17.15 6.67 11.78
C THR A 144 -16.36 7.37 12.88
N LEU A 145 -15.09 7.75 12.72
CA LEU A 145 -14.44 8.60 13.74
C LEU A 145 -13.49 9.62 13.12
N ALA A 146 -13.89 10.90 13.14
CA ALA A 146 -13.01 12.04 12.89
C ALA A 146 -11.91 12.10 13.96
N ARG A 147 -10.65 12.27 13.54
CA ARG A 147 -9.46 12.29 14.41
C ARG A 147 -9.38 13.56 15.27
N ASP A 148 -9.05 13.42 16.55
CA ASP A 148 -8.44 14.49 17.35
C ASP A 148 -6.92 14.51 17.10
N ARG A 149 -6.40 15.69 16.71
CA ARG A 149 -5.00 15.91 16.29
C ARG A 149 -4.00 15.97 17.45
N ARG A 150 -4.46 15.87 18.71
CA ARG A 150 -3.62 16.10 19.90
C ARG A 150 -2.77 14.89 20.33
N GLU A 151 -3.19 13.66 20.03
CA GLU A 151 -2.51 12.45 20.53
C GLU A 151 -1.25 12.04 19.75
N ASP A 152 -1.13 12.44 18.48
CA ASP A 152 -0.05 11.97 17.58
C ASP A 152 1.34 12.52 17.94
N ARG A 153 1.42 13.72 18.54
CA ARG A 153 2.71 14.32 18.96
C ARG A 153 3.41 13.55 20.07
N HIS A 154 2.66 12.79 20.88
CA HIS A 154 3.23 12.03 22.00
C HIS A 154 3.70 10.62 21.60
N ARG A 155 3.11 9.99 20.58
CA ARG A 155 3.56 8.67 20.07
C ARG A 155 4.81 8.76 19.21
N HIS A 156 4.95 9.81 18.39
CA HIS A 156 6.09 9.98 17.49
C HIS A 156 7.43 10.16 18.24
N ARG A 157 7.40 10.72 19.45
CA ARG A 157 8.58 10.83 20.34
C ARG A 157 9.04 9.49 20.94
N ARG A 158 8.14 8.50 21.12
CA ARG A 158 8.50 7.21 21.74
C ARG A 158 9.08 6.20 20.75
N LEU A 159 8.72 6.27 19.47
CA LEU A 159 9.26 5.35 18.46
C LEU A 159 10.73 5.68 18.10
N ARG A 160 11.09 6.97 18.05
CA ARG A 160 12.47 7.41 17.82
C ARG A 160 13.44 7.00 18.94
N ALA A 161 12.98 6.95 20.19
CA ALA A 161 13.82 6.49 21.31
C ALA A 161 14.14 5.00 21.26
N ARG A 162 13.27 4.18 20.64
CA ARG A 162 13.51 2.74 20.47
C ARG A 162 14.51 2.42 19.36
N ILE A 163 14.51 3.21 18.28
CA ILE A 163 15.43 3.01 17.15
C ILE A 163 16.84 3.50 17.51
N ALA A 164 16.98 4.57 18.30
CA ALA A 164 18.27 5.07 18.74
C ALA A 164 19.00 4.15 19.74
N SER A 165 18.26 3.32 20.50
CA SER A 165 18.84 2.41 21.51
C SER A 165 19.32 1.07 20.95
N ILE A 166 19.15 0.81 19.65
CA ILE A 166 19.66 -0.39 18.97
C ILE A 166 21.06 -0.14 18.37
N TYR A 167 21.49 1.12 18.28
CA TYR A 167 22.76 1.52 17.67
C TYR A 167 23.76 2.15 18.67
N LEU A 168 23.57 1.94 19.98
CA LEU A 168 24.51 2.25 21.07
C LEU A 168 24.64 1.02 21.97
#